data_AF-B1Z7R7-F1
#
_entry.id   AF-B1Z7R7-F1
#
_cell.length_a   1.000
_cell.length_b   1.000
_cell.length_c   1.000
_cell.angle_alpha   90.00
_cell.angle_beta   90.00
_cell.angle_gamma   90.00
#
_symmetry.space_group_name_H-M   'P 1'
#
loop_
_entity.id
_entity.type
_entity.pdbx_description
1 polymer ?
#
loop_
_entity_poly.entity_id
_entity_poly.type
_entity_poly.pdbx_seq_one_letter_code
_entity_poly.pdbx_strand_id
1 'polypeptide(L)'
;MSRLDELKNDPAFRQAALAVRGAASTLSGRAMTHEEAELLVSFALATYANAGGLAEPSLSRLARFAGKVEPDASFESLESMMKH
;
A
#
# COMPACT_ATOMS: atom_id res chain seq x y z
N MET A 1 3.85 -10.34 22.79
CA MET A 1 3.30 -9.49 21.71
C MET A 1 2.53 -10.38 20.75
N SER A 2 1.41 -9.91 20.22
CA SER A 2 0.73 -10.67 19.15
C SER A 2 1.43 -10.44 17.82
N ARG A 3 1.32 -11.38 16.87
CA ARG A 3 1.85 -11.21 15.49
C ARG A 3 1.25 -9.98 14.79
N LEU A 4 0.04 -9.59 15.18
CA LEU A 4 -0.60 -8.37 14.67
C LEU A 4 0.10 -7.11 15.22
N ASP A 5 0.50 -7.10 16.48
CA ASP A 5 1.24 -5.97 17.07
C ASP A 5 2.62 -5.84 16.43
N GLU A 6 3.29 -6.96 16.15
CA GLU A 6 4.57 -6.95 15.42
C GLU A 6 4.42 -6.34 14.04
N LEU A 7 3.38 -6.75 13.30
CA LEU A 7 3.06 -6.20 11.98
C LEU A 7 2.74 -4.70 12.05
N LYS A 8 1.93 -4.25 13.02
CA LYS A 8 1.58 -2.82 13.17
C LYS A 8 2.77 -1.93 13.50
N ASN A 9 3.80 -2.50 14.12
CA ASN A 9 5.04 -1.78 14.41
C ASN A 9 6.03 -1.77 13.23
N ASP A 10 5.79 -2.59 12.20
CA ASP A 10 6.63 -2.61 11.00
C ASP A 10 6.58 -1.24 10.26
N PRO A 11 7.74 -0.67 9.88
CA PRO A 11 7.78 0.61 9.18
C PRO A 11 7.05 0.59 7.82
N ALA A 12 7.17 -0.49 7.05
CA ALA A 12 6.52 -0.58 5.73
C ALA A 12 5.01 -0.71 5.88
N PHE A 13 4.53 -1.45 6.89
CA PHE A 13 3.11 -1.52 7.21
C PHE A 13 2.55 -0.14 7.58
N ARG A 14 3.24 0.63 8.43
CA ARG A 14 2.81 1.98 8.83
C ARG A 14 2.77 2.95 7.64
N GLN A 15 3.76 2.89 6.75
CA GLN A 15 3.75 3.69 5.52
C GLN A 15 2.59 3.31 4.60
N ALA A 16 2.32 2.00 4.43
CA ALA A 16 1.17 1.54 3.67
C ALA A 16 -0.15 2.03 4.27
N ALA A 17 -0.31 1.97 5.60
CA ALA A 17 -1.52 2.46 6.28
C ALA A 17 -1.71 3.97 6.11
N LEU A 18 -0.64 4.76 6.15
CA LEU A 18 -0.69 6.21 5.89
C LEU A 18 -1.11 6.50 4.44
N ALA A 19 -0.51 5.80 3.47
CA ALA A 19 -0.85 5.95 2.06
C ALA A 19 -2.31 5.56 1.78
N VAL A 20 -2.76 4.41 2.30
CA VAL A 20 -4.15 3.94 2.16
C VAL A 20 -5.13 4.92 2.79
N ARG A 21 -4.83 5.45 3.98
CA ARG A 21 -5.68 6.45 4.63
C ARG A 21 -5.87 7.68 3.74
N GLY A 22 -4.80 8.23 3.17
CA GLY A 22 -4.86 9.39 2.28
C GLY A 22 -5.66 9.11 1.00
N ALA A 23 -5.35 8.01 0.32
CA ALA A 23 -6.00 7.61 -0.93
C ALA A 23 -7.49 7.29 -0.72
N ALA A 24 -7.82 6.43 0.25
CA ALA A 24 -9.19 6.04 0.53
C ALA A 24 -10.03 7.22 1.05
N SER A 25 -9.45 8.15 1.80
CA SER A 25 -10.16 9.37 2.21
C SER A 25 -10.54 10.23 1.01
N THR A 26 -9.61 10.37 0.06
CA THR A 26 -9.82 11.14 -1.18
C THR A 26 -10.91 10.49 -2.05
N LEU A 27 -10.83 9.17 -2.25
CA LEU A 27 -11.78 8.44 -3.10
C LEU A 27 -13.18 8.33 -2.50
N SER A 28 -13.27 8.16 -1.18
CA SER A 28 -14.57 8.01 -0.51
C SER A 28 -15.25 9.34 -0.19
N GLY A 29 -14.54 10.47 -0.27
CA GLY A 29 -15.02 11.78 0.17
C GLY A 29 -15.23 11.89 1.69
N ARG A 30 -14.77 10.90 2.47
CA ARG A 30 -14.88 10.85 3.94
C ARG A 30 -13.48 10.72 4.53
N ALA A 31 -13.23 11.41 5.63
CA ALA A 31 -12.01 11.19 6.41
C ALA A 31 -11.97 9.76 6.97
N MET A 32 -11.01 8.97 6.49
CA MET A 32 -10.73 7.62 6.99
C MET A 32 -9.89 7.71 8.27
N THR A 33 -10.24 6.89 9.26
CA THR A 33 -9.45 6.78 10.49
C THR A 33 -8.17 5.98 10.28
N HIS A 34 -7.24 6.07 11.22
CA HIS A 34 -6.02 5.29 11.13
C HIS A 34 -6.30 3.79 11.25
N GLU A 35 -7.19 3.40 12.17
CA GLU A 35 -7.58 2.01 12.42
C GLU A 35 -8.29 1.40 11.21
N GLU A 36 -9.16 2.16 10.54
CA GLU A 36 -9.80 1.73 9.28
C GLU A 36 -8.74 1.44 8.20
N ALA A 37 -7.72 2.29 8.08
CA ALA A 37 -6.64 2.09 7.11
C ALA A 37 -5.75 0.89 7.46
N GLU A 38 -5.38 0.72 8.74
CA GLU A 38 -4.65 -0.47 9.21
C GLU A 38 -5.42 -1.76 8.91
N LEU A 39 -6.75 -1.74 9.11
CA LEU A 39 -7.61 -2.88 8.81
C LEU A 39 -7.59 -3.23 7.31
N LEU A 40 -7.70 -2.23 6.43
CA LEU A 40 -7.64 -2.45 4.99
C LEU A 40 -6.28 -2.99 4.54
N VAL A 41 -5.18 -2.45 5.05
CA VAL A 41 -3.83 -2.97 4.77
C VAL A 41 -3.67 -4.39 5.29
N SER A 42 -4.21 -4.69 6.48
CA SER A 42 -4.19 -6.04 7.05
C SER A 42 -4.95 -7.04 6.17
N PHE A 43 -6.11 -6.67 5.64
CA PHE A 43 -6.85 -7.50 4.69
C PHE A 43 -6.06 -7.71 3.40
N ALA A 44 -5.53 -6.65 2.80
CA ALA A 44 -4.71 -6.77 1.58
C ALA A 44 -3.51 -7.70 1.79
N LEU A 45 -2.79 -7.55 2.91
CA LEU A 45 -1.65 -8.39 3.25
C LEU A 45 -2.05 -9.84 3.49
N ALA A 46 -3.12 -10.09 4.25
CA ALA A 46 -3.60 -11.44 4.50
C ALA A 46 -4.04 -12.13 3.21
N THR A 47 -4.75 -11.42 2.33
CA THR A 47 -5.10 -11.92 1.00
C THR A 47 -3.86 -12.25 0.18
N TYR A 48 -2.86 -11.37 0.16
CA TYR A 48 -1.63 -11.58 -0.60
C TYR A 48 -0.80 -12.76 -0.06
N ALA A 49 -0.65 -12.85 1.27
CA ALA A 49 0.07 -13.92 1.93
C ALA A 49 -0.60 -15.28 1.70
N ASN A 50 -1.93 -15.34 1.80
CA ASN A 50 -2.70 -16.57 1.52
C ASN A 50 -2.62 -17.00 0.06
N ALA A 51 -2.36 -16.08 -0.87
CA ALA A 51 -2.11 -16.38 -2.28
C ALA A 51 -0.68 -16.86 -2.56
N GLY A 52 0.17 -17.02 -1.54
CA GLY A 52 1.57 -17.44 -1.67
C GLY A 52 2.57 -16.27 -1.75
N GLY A 53 2.14 -15.04 -1.48
CA GLY A 53 3.01 -13.86 -1.49
C GLY A 53 3.35 -13.36 -2.90
N LEU A 54 4.34 -12.47 -2.97
CA LEU A 54 4.89 -11.99 -4.24
C LEU A 54 5.90 -13.01 -4.80
N ALA A 55 5.59 -13.58 -5.96
CA ALA A 55 6.56 -14.37 -6.72
C ALA A 55 7.60 -13.47 -7.43
N GLU A 56 8.76 -14.04 -7.78
CA GLU A 56 9.87 -13.35 -8.48
C GLU A 56 9.45 -12.48 -9.67
N PRO A 57 8.58 -12.95 -10.60
CA PRO A 57 8.11 -12.10 -11.70
C PRO A 57 7.31 -10.87 -11.24
N SER A 58 6.60 -10.97 -10.11
CA SER A 58 5.84 -9.85 -9.54
C SER A 58 6.75 -8.88 -8.79
N LEU A 59 7.76 -9.38 -8.07
CA LEU A 59 8.79 -8.55 -7.42
C LEU A 59 9.58 -7.74 -8.46
N SER A 60 10.04 -8.39 -9.53
CA SER A 60 10.76 -7.72 -10.62
C SER A 60 9.92 -6.63 -11.29
N ARG A 61 8.63 -6.85 -11.49
CA ARG A 61 7.70 -5.83 -12.05
C ARG A 61 7.51 -4.67 -11.07
N LEU A 62 7.34 -4.95 -9.79
CA LEU A 62 7.18 -3.93 -8.76
C LEU A 62 8.44 -3.07 -8.63
N ALA A 63 9.64 -3.68 -8.66
CA ALA A 63 10.91 -2.97 -8.61
C ALA A 63 11.10 -2.03 -9.81
N ARG A 64 10.74 -2.48 -11.02
CA ARG A 64 10.76 -1.62 -12.23
C ARG A 64 9.77 -0.48 -12.14
N PHE A 65 8.61 -0.71 -11.53
CA PHE A 65 7.63 0.35 -11.31
C PHE A 65 8.15 1.38 -10.29
N ALA A 66 8.65 0.91 -9.14
CA ALA A 66 9.21 1.77 -8.10
C ALA A 66 10.38 2.63 -8.62
N GLY A 67 11.25 2.07 -9.48
CA GLY A 67 12.33 2.83 -10.12
C GLY A 67 11.89 3.88 -11.14
N LYS A 68 10.60 3.94 -11.49
CA LYS A 68 10.01 4.97 -12.36
C LYS A 68 9.22 6.03 -11.59
N VAL A 69 8.98 5.81 -10.29
CA VAL A 69 8.24 6.75 -9.44
C VAL A 69 9.26 7.69 -8.82
N GLU A 70 9.22 8.96 -9.23
CA GLU A 70 10.01 10.02 -8.59
C GLU A 70 9.58 10.17 -7.12
N PRO A 71 10.49 10.55 -6.19
CA PRO A 71 10.17 10.74 -4.78
C PRO A 71 8.99 11.69 -4.53
N ASP A 72 8.78 12.65 -5.43
CA ASP A 72 7.75 13.69 -5.35
C ASP A 72 6.62 13.49 -6.39
N ALA A 73 6.48 12.28 -6.94
CA ALA A 73 5.47 11.99 -7.94
C ALA A 73 4.07 12.32 -7.41
N SER A 74 3.40 13.28 -8.04
CA SER A 74 2.02 13.63 -7.72
C SER A 74 1.08 12.50 -8.14
N PHE A 75 -0.13 12.48 -7.56
CA PHE A 75 -1.18 11.54 -7.96
C PHE A 75 -1.45 11.60 -9.47
N GLU A 76 -1.45 12.80 -10.04
CA GLU A 76 -1.63 13.05 -11.47
C GLU A 76 -0.50 12.44 -12.31
N SER A 77 0.75 12.54 -11.84
CA SER A 77 1.91 11.90 -12.47
C SER A 77 1.79 10.38 -12.47
N LEU A 78 1.37 9.80 -11.35
CA LEU A 78 1.15 8.35 -11.23
C LEU A 78 -0.01 7.88 -12.13
N GLU A 79 -1.11 8.63 -12.16
CA GLU A 79 -2.26 8.32 -13.02
C GLU A 79 -1.87 8.37 -14.50
N SER A 80 -1.08 9.35 -14.92
CA SER A 80 -0.57 9.45 -16.29
C SER A 80 0.34 8.27 -16.66
N MET A 81 1.15 7.78 -15.73
CA MET A 81 2.02 6.61 -15.95
C MET A 81 1.23 5.30 -16.10
N MET A 82 0.06 5.19 -15.47
CA MET A 82 -0.78 3.99 -15.50
C MET A 82 -1.69 3.91 -16.74
N LYS A 83 -1.81 4.99 -17.51
CA LYS A 83 -2.63 5.06 -18.73
C LYS A 83 -1.89 4.63 -20.02
N HIS A 84 -0.61 4.28 -19.93
CA HIS A 84 0.25 3.85 -21.04
C HIS A 84 0.85 2.46 -20.79
#